data_AF-A0A0N4XNH8-F1
#
_entry.id   AF-A0A0N4XNH8-F1
#
_cell.length_a   1.000
_cell.length_b   1.000
_cell.length_c   1.000
_cell.angle_alpha   90.00
_cell.angle_beta   90.00
_cell.angle_gamma   90.00
#
_symmetry.space_group_name_H-M   'P 1'
#
loop_
_entity.id
_entity.type
_entity.pdbx_description
1 polymer ?
#
loop_
_entity_poly.entity_id
_entity_poly.type
_entity_poly.pdbx_seq_one_letter_code
_entity_poly.pdbx_strand_id
1 'polypeptide(L)'
;MSGAVQTLNFIDSGAPFPVTDIVYEMEFSEPTERVGPQFDQTSYRVQIFPGSWPQPGYPFAVISSHSPDSSNITYSLFTPDNEKTFAVDPNTGELFLALSVQPGEEFCTMLVATDSNGHETSVPVAINTGL
;
A
#
# COMPACT_ATOMS: atom_id res chain seq x y z
N MET A 1 -33.54 25.69 -7.28
CA MET A 1 -33.93 24.34 -6.81
C MET A 1 -33.36 24.18 -5.41
N SER A 2 -34.21 23.97 -4.40
CA SER A 2 -33.75 23.76 -3.01
C SER A 2 -33.31 22.30 -2.88
N GLY A 3 -32.01 22.07 -2.67
CA GLY A 3 -31.49 20.74 -2.39
C GLY A 3 -31.97 20.29 -1.01
N ALA A 4 -32.49 19.07 -0.90
CA ALA A 4 -32.87 18.49 0.37
C ALA A 4 -31.61 18.24 1.22
N VAL A 5 -31.62 18.67 2.47
CA VAL A 5 -30.56 18.33 3.42
C VAL A 5 -30.73 16.85 3.78
N GLN A 6 -29.69 16.05 3.61
CA GLN A 6 -29.65 14.65 3.99
C GLN A 6 -28.65 14.48 5.13
N THR A 7 -29.08 13.84 6.22
CA THR A 7 -28.24 13.62 7.41
C THR A 7 -27.72 12.19 7.41
N LEU A 8 -26.40 12.03 7.48
CA LEU A 8 -25.72 10.75 7.64
C LEU A 8 -25.22 10.61 9.09
N ASN A 9 -25.58 9.50 9.74
CA ASN A 9 -25.15 9.20 11.10
C ASN A 9 -24.17 8.02 11.08
N PHE A 10 -22.99 8.20 11.67
CA PHE A 10 -22.00 7.14 11.85
C PHE A 10 -22.02 6.67 13.31
N ILE A 11 -22.13 5.36 13.54
CA ILE A 11 -22.12 4.74 14.87
C ILE A 11 -21.03 3.69 14.89
N ASP A 12 -19.98 3.90 15.69
CA ASP A 12 -18.97 2.90 15.99
C ASP A 12 -19.34 2.18 17.29
N SER A 13 -20.04 1.05 17.16
CA SER A 13 -20.47 0.24 18.30
C SER A 13 -19.33 -0.53 18.98
N GLY A 14 -18.12 -0.50 18.41
CA GLY A 14 -16.94 -1.20 18.91
C GLY A 14 -15.90 -0.30 19.57
N ALA A 15 -16.11 1.03 19.57
CA ALA A 15 -15.17 1.99 20.12
C ALA A 15 -14.84 1.67 21.60
N PRO A 16 -13.57 1.43 21.94
CA PRO A 16 -13.17 1.10 23.31
C PRO A 16 -13.24 2.35 24.20
N PHE A 17 -14.03 2.31 25.28
CA PHE A 17 -14.13 3.44 26.22
C PHE A 17 -13.26 3.24 27.47
N PRO A 18 -12.58 4.29 27.96
CA PRO A 18 -12.54 5.64 27.43
C PRO A 18 -11.60 5.77 26.23
N VAL A 19 -12.02 6.50 25.21
CA VAL A 19 -11.13 6.99 24.15
C VAL A 19 -10.62 8.38 24.53
N THR A 20 -9.32 8.62 24.37
CA THR A 20 -8.76 9.98 24.46
C THR A 20 -8.79 10.69 23.12
N ASP A 21 -8.65 9.94 22.01
CA ASP A 21 -8.68 10.46 20.64
C ASP A 21 -9.26 9.40 19.68
N ILE A 22 -10.18 9.81 18.80
CA ILE A 22 -10.63 9.03 17.64
C ILE A 22 -10.50 9.92 16.40
N VAL A 23 -9.92 9.38 15.32
CA VAL A 23 -9.80 10.05 14.03
C VAL A 23 -10.56 9.25 12.98
N TYR A 24 -11.54 9.90 12.33
CA TYR A 24 -12.22 9.38 11.14
C TYR A 24 -11.86 10.27 9.95
N GLU A 25 -11.49 9.67 8.82
CA GLU A 25 -11.32 10.36 7.55
C GLU A 25 -12.59 10.14 6.70
N MET A 26 -13.21 11.22 6.25
CA MET A 26 -14.37 11.19 5.36
C MET A 26 -13.99 11.82 4.03
N GLU A 27 -14.00 11.02 2.98
CA GLU A 27 -13.75 11.48 1.62
C GLU A 27 -15.09 11.59 0.87
N PHE A 28 -15.40 12.80 0.39
CA PHE A 28 -16.58 13.06 -0.42
C PHE A 28 -16.16 13.24 -1.88
N SER A 29 -16.34 12.20 -2.68
CA SER A 29 -16.10 12.20 -4.12
C SER A 29 -17.32 11.65 -4.87
N GLU A 30 -17.44 11.93 -6.17
CA GLU A 30 -18.44 11.25 -6.98
C GLU A 30 -18.09 9.75 -7.00
N PRO A 31 -19.03 8.83 -6.65
CA PRO A 31 -18.74 7.39 -6.55
C PRO A 31 -18.16 6.73 -7.81
N THR A 32 -18.16 7.46 -8.93
CA THR A 32 -17.87 6.98 -10.28
C THR A 32 -16.52 7.42 -10.86
N GLU A 33 -15.70 8.22 -10.18
CA GLU A 33 -14.42 8.71 -10.75
C GLU A 33 -13.16 8.19 -10.03
N ARG A 34 -13.18 6.96 -9.49
CA ARG A 34 -11.92 6.27 -9.20
C ARG A 34 -11.58 5.31 -10.32
N VAL A 35 -11.04 5.87 -11.39
CA VAL A 35 -10.47 5.11 -12.51
C VAL A 35 -9.10 4.55 -12.12
N GLY A 36 -8.87 3.27 -12.38
CA GLY A 36 -7.56 2.63 -12.20
C GLY A 36 -7.27 2.01 -10.84
N PRO A 37 -6.02 1.54 -10.63
CA PRO A 37 -5.63 0.81 -9.44
C PRO A 37 -5.67 1.66 -8.16
N GLN A 38 -5.97 1.00 -7.04
CA GLN A 38 -6.03 1.57 -5.70
C GLN A 38 -5.41 0.61 -4.69
N PHE A 39 -4.55 1.15 -3.84
CA PHE A 39 -4.06 0.44 -2.66
C PHE A 39 -5.00 0.63 -1.49
N ASP A 40 -5.07 -0.38 -0.61
CA ASP A 40 -5.94 -0.34 0.56
C ASP A 40 -5.40 0.58 1.67
N GLN A 41 -4.12 0.97 1.58
CA GLN A 41 -3.45 1.87 2.53
C GLN A 41 -2.79 3.02 1.78
N THR A 42 -2.65 4.15 2.46
CA THR A 42 -1.91 5.32 1.96
C THR A 42 -0.40 5.20 2.16
N SER A 43 0.04 4.23 2.96
CA SER A 43 1.43 3.80 3.10
C SER A 43 1.51 2.39 3.68
N TYR A 44 2.59 1.67 3.39
CA TYR A 44 2.86 0.36 3.99
C TYR A 44 4.17 0.40 4.77
N ARG A 45 4.20 -0.28 5.91
CA ARG A 45 5.43 -0.57 6.67
C ARG A 45 5.63 -2.08 6.70
N VAL A 46 6.75 -2.52 6.16
CA VAL A 46 7.14 -3.93 6.12
C VAL A 46 8.33 -4.13 7.03
N GLN A 47 8.28 -5.17 7.85
CA GLN A 47 9.36 -5.52 8.77
C GLN A 47 9.99 -6.84 8.33
N ILE A 48 11.30 -6.82 8.07
CA ILE A 48 12.11 -8.01 7.91
C ILE A 48 12.74 -8.32 9.27
N PHE A 49 12.33 -9.41 9.89
CA PHE A 49 12.88 -9.80 11.19
C PHE A 49 14.22 -10.54 11.01
N PRO A 50 15.25 -10.24 11.83
CA PRO A 50 16.55 -10.93 11.74
C PRO A 50 16.46 -12.46 11.89
N GLY A 51 15.54 -12.95 12.71
CA GLY A 51 15.28 -14.40 12.88
C GLY A 51 14.46 -15.04 11.76
N SER A 52 13.95 -14.24 10.82
CA SER A 52 13.13 -14.67 9.69
C SER A 52 13.62 -14.02 8.40
N TRP A 53 14.93 -13.86 8.29
CA TRP A 53 15.54 -13.25 7.11
C TRP A 53 15.13 -14.03 5.86
N PRO A 54 14.60 -13.37 4.82
CA PRO A 54 14.13 -14.05 3.63
C PRO A 54 15.29 -14.77 2.94
N GLN A 55 15.07 -16.03 2.61
CA GLN A 55 15.97 -16.75 1.72
C GLN A 55 15.87 -16.14 0.30
N PRO A 56 16.97 -16.09 -0.48
CA PRO A 56 16.89 -15.66 -1.86
C PRO A 56 15.79 -16.40 -2.63
N GLY A 57 14.89 -15.65 -3.27
CA GLY A 57 13.75 -16.19 -4.00
C GLY A 57 12.48 -16.44 -3.18
N TYR A 58 12.47 -16.17 -1.87
CA TYR A 58 11.25 -16.22 -1.05
C TYR A 58 10.72 -14.81 -0.77
N PRO A 59 9.41 -14.56 -0.93
CA PRO A 59 8.84 -13.24 -0.67
C PRO A 59 8.78 -12.98 0.84
N PHE A 60 9.03 -11.74 1.24
CA PHE A 60 8.89 -11.31 2.64
C PHE A 60 7.62 -10.51 2.92
N ALA A 61 6.94 -10.04 1.87
CA ALA A 61 5.65 -9.36 1.95
C ALA A 61 4.91 -9.47 0.62
N VAL A 62 3.61 -9.19 0.66
CA VAL A 62 2.77 -9.05 -0.54
C VAL A 62 1.97 -7.77 -0.37
N ILE A 63 2.00 -6.90 -1.36
CA ILE A 63 1.18 -5.70 -1.41
C ILE A 63 0.44 -5.70 -2.74
N SER A 64 -0.89 -5.76 -2.67
CA SER A 64 -1.76 -5.75 -3.83
C SER A 64 -2.58 -4.46 -3.89
N SER A 65 -3.00 -4.14 -5.10
CA SER A 65 -4.00 -3.11 -5.38
C SER A 65 -5.21 -3.74 -6.07
N HIS A 66 -6.31 -3.01 -6.09
CA HIS A 66 -7.53 -3.39 -6.80
C HIS A 66 -7.94 -2.27 -7.76
N SER A 67 -8.54 -2.61 -8.90
CA SER A 67 -9.08 -1.64 -9.87
C SER A 67 -10.52 -2.02 -10.21
N PRO A 68 -11.48 -1.08 -10.19
CA PRO A 68 -12.85 -1.33 -10.65
C PRO A 68 -12.93 -1.68 -12.14
N ASP A 69 -12.02 -1.14 -12.94
CA ASP A 69 -12.07 -1.16 -14.40
C ASP A 69 -11.14 -2.19 -15.04
N SER A 70 -10.27 -2.82 -14.25
CA SER A 70 -9.33 -3.82 -14.74
C SER A 70 -8.97 -4.86 -13.68
N SER A 71 -8.95 -6.12 -14.09
CA SER A 71 -8.42 -7.20 -13.25
C SER A 71 -6.92 -7.46 -13.49
N ASN A 72 -6.32 -6.79 -14.48
CA ASN A 72 -4.92 -7.01 -14.84
C ASN A 72 -4.11 -5.79 -14.41
N ILE A 73 -3.42 -5.95 -13.28
CA ILE A 73 -2.62 -4.92 -12.67
C ILE A 73 -1.18 -5.43 -12.61
N THR A 74 -0.25 -4.60 -13.09
CA THR A 74 1.17 -4.86 -12.99
C THR A 74 1.84 -3.99 -11.94
N TYR A 75 2.80 -4.55 -11.22
CA TYR A 75 3.54 -3.88 -10.16
C TYR A 75 4.98 -3.56 -10.55
N SER A 76 5.46 -2.40 -10.11
CA SER A 76 6.88 -2.04 -10.21
C SER A 76 7.34 -1.29 -8.97
N LEU A 77 8.63 -1.37 -8.68
CA LEU A 77 9.24 -0.72 -7.52
C LEU A 77 10.15 0.41 -7.99
N PHE A 78 9.94 1.61 -7.46
CA PHE A 78 10.79 2.77 -7.71
C PHE A 78 11.54 3.16 -6.43
N THR A 79 12.86 3.33 -6.54
CA THR A 79 13.74 3.84 -5.48
C THR A 79 14.39 5.14 -5.93
N PRO A 80 14.41 6.20 -5.10
CA PRO A 80 14.95 7.51 -5.51
C PRO A 80 16.43 7.48 -5.93
N ASP A 81 17.21 6.57 -5.39
CA ASP A 81 18.64 6.35 -5.65
C ASP A 81 18.91 5.31 -6.76
N ASN A 82 17.87 4.73 -7.35
CA ASN A 82 17.93 3.58 -8.25
C ASN A 82 18.65 2.36 -7.64
N GLU A 83 18.74 2.26 -6.31
CA GLU A 83 19.24 1.06 -5.67
C GLU A 83 18.24 -0.08 -5.88
N LYS A 84 18.71 -1.18 -6.48
CA LYS A 84 17.90 -2.38 -6.77
C LYS A 84 17.98 -3.39 -5.64
N THR A 85 17.82 -2.90 -4.41
CA THR A 85 17.97 -3.67 -3.18
C THR A 85 16.79 -4.62 -2.98
N PHE A 86 15.60 -4.16 -3.35
CA PHE A 86 14.36 -4.93 -3.32
C PHE A 86 13.79 -5.06 -4.73
N ALA A 87 13.02 -6.12 -4.94
CA ALA A 87 12.27 -6.36 -6.15
C ALA A 87 10.81 -6.65 -5.83
N VAL A 88 9.95 -6.49 -6.83
CA VAL A 88 8.54 -6.89 -6.78
C VAL A 88 8.25 -7.85 -7.93
N ASP A 89 7.49 -8.90 -7.69
CA ASP A 89 6.91 -9.67 -8.78
C ASP A 89 5.80 -8.83 -9.44
N PRO A 90 5.90 -8.56 -10.75
CA PRO A 90 4.99 -7.64 -11.41
C PRO A 90 3.55 -8.15 -11.49
N ASN A 91 3.27 -9.43 -11.26
CA ASN A 91 1.92 -9.98 -11.37
C ASN A 91 1.27 -10.20 -10.00
N THR A 92 2.07 -10.49 -8.96
CA THR A 92 1.54 -10.85 -7.64
C THR A 92 1.66 -9.74 -6.61
N GLY A 93 2.57 -8.76 -6.81
CA GLY A 93 2.89 -7.75 -5.81
C GLY A 93 3.72 -8.31 -4.63
N GLU A 94 4.26 -9.52 -4.77
CA GLU A 94 5.19 -10.12 -3.82
C GLU A 94 6.52 -9.35 -3.83
N LEU A 95 7.01 -9.01 -2.64
CA LEU A 95 8.27 -8.29 -2.43
C LEU A 95 9.40 -9.25 -2.06
N PHE A 96 10.55 -9.08 -2.72
CA PHE A 96 11.72 -9.93 -2.60
C PHE A 96 12.97 -9.12 -2.31
N LEU A 97 13.92 -9.76 -1.63
CA LEU A 97 15.26 -9.24 -1.48
C LEU A 97 16.06 -9.52 -2.78
N ALA A 98 16.51 -8.47 -3.47
CA ALA A 98 17.28 -8.59 -4.71
C ALA A 98 18.79 -8.54 -4.46
N LEU A 99 19.23 -7.80 -3.45
CA LEU A 99 20.62 -7.72 -3.00
C LEU A 99 20.70 -7.94 -1.48
N SER A 100 21.83 -8.45 -0.99
CA SER A 100 22.04 -8.61 0.45
C SER A 100 22.08 -7.24 1.13
N VAL A 101 21.31 -7.06 2.21
CA VAL A 101 21.28 -5.86 3.05
C VAL A 101 21.72 -6.18 4.47
N GLN A 102 22.22 -5.17 5.18
CA GLN A 102 22.55 -5.32 6.59
C GLN A 102 21.29 -5.13 7.44
N PRO A 103 21.18 -5.81 8.59
CA PRO A 103 20.13 -5.51 9.56
C PRO A 103 20.31 -4.11 10.16
N GLY A 104 19.20 -3.47 10.54
CA GLY A 104 19.21 -2.17 11.23
C GLY A 104 18.99 -0.95 10.35
N GLU A 105 18.58 -1.13 9.10
CA GLU A 105 18.33 -0.04 8.14
C GLU A 105 16.82 0.12 7.84
N GLU A 106 16.40 1.33 7.46
CA GLU A 106 15.07 1.59 6.92
C GLU A 106 15.24 2.06 5.47
N PHE A 107 14.48 1.44 4.56
CA PHE A 107 14.47 1.76 3.14
C PHE A 107 13.11 2.29 2.73
N CYS A 108 13.10 3.42 2.03
CA CYS A 108 11.88 4.03 1.51
C CYS A 108 11.81 3.81 0.00
N THR A 109 10.80 3.07 -0.44
CA THR A 109 10.52 2.82 -1.85
C THR A 109 9.09 3.23 -2.20
N MET A 110 8.83 3.42 -3.49
CA MET A 110 7.50 3.68 -4.02
C MET A 110 7.05 2.44 -4.80
N LEU A 111 5.98 1.80 -4.37
CA LEU A 111 5.35 0.72 -5.12
C LEU A 111 4.33 1.34 -6.08
N VAL A 112 4.47 1.04 -7.37
CA VAL A 112 3.59 1.54 -8.43
C VAL A 112 2.74 0.38 -8.93
N ALA A 113 1.45 0.62 -9.08
CA ALA A 113 0.51 -0.28 -9.72
C ALA A 113 -0.06 0.37 -10.97
N THR A 114 -0.02 -0.36 -12.08
CA THR A 114 -0.48 0.09 -13.40
C THR A 114 -1.53 -0.88 -13.94
N ASP A 115 -2.70 -0.40 -14.32
CA ASP A 115 -3.71 -1.23 -14.98
C ASP A 115 -3.45 -1.41 -16.49
N SER A 116 -4.21 -2.31 -17.11
CA SER A 116 -4.16 -2.54 -18.57
C SER A 116 -4.51 -1.32 -19.44
N ASN A 117 -5.15 -0.30 -18.88
CA ASN A 117 -5.51 0.94 -19.57
C ASN A 117 -4.41 2.01 -19.41
N GLY A 118 -3.36 1.73 -18.65
CA GLY A 118 -2.26 2.64 -18.38
C GLY A 118 -2.54 3.63 -17.25
N HIS A 119 -3.61 3.44 -16.47
CA HIS A 119 -3.80 4.21 -15.24
C HIS A 119 -2.84 3.71 -14.17
N GLU A 120 -2.22 4.66 -13.47
CA GLU A 120 -1.21 4.37 -12.46
C GLU A 120 -1.60 4.95 -11.10
N THR A 121 -1.25 4.23 -10.04
CA THR A 121 -1.21 4.74 -8.68
C THR A 121 0.09 4.33 -8.02
N SER A 122 0.48 5.04 -6.97
CA SER A 122 1.71 4.75 -6.25
C SER A 122 1.52 4.90 -4.74
N VAL A 123 2.20 4.05 -3.97
CA VAL A 123 2.14 4.06 -2.51
C VAL A 123 3.54 3.97 -1.90
N PRO A 124 3.86 4.81 -0.89
CA PRO A 124 5.11 4.67 -0.15
C PRO A 124 5.15 3.35 0.62
N VAL A 125 6.29 2.67 0.55
CA VAL A 125 6.58 1.45 1.32
C VAL A 125 7.88 1.67 2.08
N ALA A 126 7.80 1.64 3.41
CA ALA A 126 8.97 1.65 4.28
C ALA A 126 9.32 0.20 4.67
N ILE A 127 10.50 -0.26 4.29
CA ILE A 127 11.01 -1.60 4.58
C ILE A 127 12.06 -1.48 5.69
N ASN A 128 11.76 -2.04 6.85
CA ASN A 128 12.62 -2.02 8.02
C ASN A 128 13.35 -3.36 8.13
N THR A 129 14.67 -3.31 8.23
CA THR A 129 15.53 -4.47 8.49
C THR A 129 16.07 -4.49 9.93
N GLY A 130 15.62 -3.56 10.77
CA GLY A 130 16.03 -3.41 12.17
C GLY A 130 15.20 -4.21 13.18
N LEU A 131 15.45 -3.97 14.47
CA LEU A 131 14.65 -4.47 15.60
C LEU A 131 13.71 -3.38 16.12
#